data_AF-A0A920PBC6-F1
#
_entry.id   AF-A0A920PBC6-F1
#
_cell.length_a   1.000
_cell.length_b   1.000
_cell.length_c   1.000
_cell.angle_alpha   90.00
_cell.angle_beta   90.00
_cell.angle_gamma   90.00
#
_symmetry.space_group_name_H-M   'P 1'
#
loop_
_entity.id
_entity.type
_entity.pdbx_description
1 polymer ?
#
loop_
_entity_poly.entity_id
_entity_poly.type
_entity_poly.pdbx_seq_one_letter_code
_entity_poly.pdbx_strand_id
1 'polypeptide(L)' 'MANEESKEIVSNALKQALKSDRSRTRILKISELGLVEMTRKRVRESLSKLYAIHAITAREKDILKALQLSAMK' A
#
# COMPACT_ATOMS: atom_id res chain seq x y z
N MET A 1 8.69 19.24 14.72
CA MET A 1 7.86 20.04 13.78
C MET A 1 7.12 21.13 14.56
N ALA A 2 7.86 22.03 15.23
CA ALA A 2 7.26 22.98 16.18
C ALA A 2 6.68 24.24 15.52
N ASN A 3 7.16 24.59 14.32
CA ASN A 3 6.76 25.80 13.62
C ASN A 3 5.79 25.50 12.48
N GLU A 4 4.80 26.37 12.30
CA GLU A 4 3.77 26.23 11.26
C GLU A 4 4.39 26.26 9.85
N GLU A 5 5.44 27.05 9.65
CA GLU A 5 6.24 27.07 8.43
C GLU A 5 6.82 25.69 8.09
N SER A 6 7.30 24.94 9.08
CA SER A 6 7.82 23.59 8.85
C SER A 6 6.72 22.63 8.38
N LYS A 7 5.50 22.78 8.88
CA LYS A 7 4.34 21.97 8.43
C LYS A 7 3.98 22.30 6.99
N GLU A 8 4.05 23.58 6.61
CA GLU A 8 3.79 24.02 5.25
C GLU A 8 4.83 23.52 4.25
N ILE A 9 6.12 23.58 4.60
CA ILE A 9 7.21 23.05 3.78
C ILE A 9 6.98 21.55 3.50
N VAL A 10 6.69 20.77 4.55
CA VAL A 10 6.42 19.33 4.42
C VAL A 10 5.16 19.07 3.58
N SER A 11 4.08 19.81 3.81
CA SER A 11 2.85 19.69 3.02
C SER A 11 3.08 19.98 1.54
N ASN A 12 3.87 21.01 1.23
CA ASN A 12 4.19 21.40 -0.14
C ASN A 12 5.11 20.39 -0.83
N ALA A 13 6.13 19.87 -0.13
CA ALA A 13 6.98 18.80 -0.63
C ALA A 13 6.17 17.53 -0.94
N LEU A 14 5.26 17.15 -0.03
CA LEU A 14 4.37 16.00 -0.24
C LEU A 14 3.44 16.20 -1.45
N LYS A 15 2.86 17.39 -1.61
CA LYS A 15 2.05 17.73 -2.79
C LYS A 15 2.85 17.66 -4.08
N GLN A 16 4.10 18.16 -4.09
CA GLN A 16 4.97 18.08 -5.27
C GLN A 16 5.29 16.64 -5.64
N ALA A 17 5.67 15.80 -4.67
CA ALA A 17 5.97 14.39 -4.91
C ALA A 17 4.77 13.62 -5.48
N LEU A 18 3.54 13.99 -5.08
CA LEU A 18 2.31 13.35 -5.55
C LEU A 18 1.79 13.90 -6.89
N LYS A 19 2.37 14.97 -7.46
CA LYS A 19 1.94 15.50 -8.77
C LYS A 19 2.14 14.51 -9.92
N SER A 20 3.15 13.66 -9.84
CA SER A 20 3.41 12.63 -10.87
C SER A 20 2.53 11.40 -10.72
N ASP A 21 1.74 11.29 -9.65
CA ASP A 21 0.84 10.17 -9.46
C ASP A 21 -0.35 10.28 -10.43
N ARG A 22 -0.59 9.21 -11.19
CA ARG A 22 -1.70 9.12 -12.14
C ARG A 22 -3.07 9.08 -11.43
N SER A 23 -3.12 8.56 -10.21
CA SER A 23 -4.36 8.48 -9.45
C SER A 23 -4.69 9.82 -8.79
N ARG A 24 -5.96 10.23 -8.82
CA ARG A 24 -6.41 11.42 -8.11
C ARG A 24 -6.14 11.27 -6.60
N THR A 25 -5.38 12.21 -6.05
CA THR A 25 -5.08 12.32 -4.62
C THR A 25 -5.69 13.57 -4.03
N ARG A 26 -6.20 13.47 -2.80
CA ARG A 26 -6.64 14.59 -1.96
C ARG A 26 -5.83 14.57 -0.68
N ILE A 27 -5.25 15.70 -0.29
CA ILE A 27 -4.40 15.83 0.90
C ILE A 27 -4.99 16.95 1.75
N LEU A 28 -5.22 16.68 3.03
CA LEU A 28 -5.66 17.65 4.02
C LEU A 28 -4.46 18.30 4.72
N LYS A 29 -4.71 19.38 5.46
CA LYS A 29 -3.67 20.02 6.27
C LYS A 29 -3.23 19.07 7.39
N ILE A 30 -2.01 19.28 7.87
CA ILE A 30 -1.47 18.54 9.03
C ILE A 30 -2.34 18.90 10.25
N SER A 31 -2.83 17.89 10.96
CA SER A 31 -3.63 18.09 12.17
C SER A 31 -2.77 18.62 13.31
N GLU A 32 -3.42 19.11 14.38
CA GLU A 32 -2.73 19.54 15.60
C GLU A 32 -1.94 18.38 16.26
N LEU A 33 -2.38 17.14 16.03
CA LEU A 33 -1.69 15.92 16.46
C LEU A 33 -0.48 15.57 15.57
N GLY A 34 -0.21 16.35 14.52
CA GLY A 34 0.88 16.10 13.57
C GLY A 34 0.56 15.04 12.52
N LEU A 35 -0.71 14.65 12.35
CA LEU A 35 -1.12 13.63 11.38
C LEU A 35 -1.53 14.27 10.05
N VAL A 36 -1.27 13.58 8.94
CA VAL A 36 -1.71 14.02 7.60
C VAL A 36 -2.73 13.05 7.07
N GLU A 37 -3.94 13.54 6.85
CA GLU A 37 -4.98 12.77 6.19
C GLU A 37 -4.88 12.92 4.67
N MET A 38 -4.88 11.80 3.96
CA MET A 38 -4.90 11.77 2.50
C MET A 38 -5.79 10.66 1.96
N THR A 39 -6.40 10.92 0.80
CA THR A 39 -7.20 9.95 0.06
C THR A 39 -6.63 9.79 -1.33
N ARG A 40 -6.50 8.56 -1.81
CA ARG A 40 -6.04 8.25 -3.17
C ARG A 40 -7.07 7.38 -3.88
N LYS A 41 -7.47 7.76 -5.10
CA LYS A 41 -8.41 6.98 -5.90
C LYS A 41 -7.82 5.58 -6.19
N ARG A 42 -8.54 4.54 -5.79
CA ARG A 42 -8.19 3.15 -6.09
C ARG A 42 -8.59 2.82 -7.52
N VAL A 43 -7.61 2.52 -8.36
CA VAL A 43 -7.81 2.17 -9.79
C VAL A 43 -7.58 0.68 -10.04
N ARG A 44 -6.82 0.00 -9.16
CA ARG A 44 -6.51 -1.43 -9.24
C ARG A 44 -6.51 -2.04 -7.85
N GLU A 45 -6.46 -3.37 -7.79
CA GLU A 45 -6.26 -4.06 -6.52
C GLU A 45 -4.92 -3.70 -5.90
N SER A 46 -4.89 -3.62 -4.56
CA SER A 46 -3.68 -3.35 -3.80
C SER A 46 -2.72 -4.53 -3.94
N LEU A 47 -1.41 -4.23 -3.98
CA LEU A 47 -0.36 -5.25 -4.02
C LEU A 47 -0.53 -6.29 -2.91
N SER A 48 -0.89 -5.86 -1.70
CA SER A 48 -1.17 -6.76 -0.57
C SER A 48 -2.24 -7.80 -0.90
N LYS A 49 -3.30 -7.41 -1.63
CA LYS A 49 -4.37 -8.35 -2.02
C LYS A 49 -3.90 -9.30 -3.12
N LEU A 50 -3.13 -8.80 -4.08
CA LEU A 50 -2.54 -9.61 -5.14
C LEU A 50 -1.58 -10.68 -4.58
N TYR A 51 -0.72 -10.32 -3.61
CA TYR A 51 0.24 -11.25 -3.01
C TYR A 51 -0.38 -12.15 -1.94
N ALA A 52 -1.43 -11.71 -1.23
CA ALA A 52 -2.13 -12.55 -0.26
C ALA A 52 -2.74 -13.81 -0.92
N ILE A 53 -3.25 -13.69 -2.15
CA ILE A 53 -3.81 -14.82 -2.89
C ILE A 53 -2.72 -15.83 -3.31
N HIS A 54 -1.50 -15.35 -3.62
CA HIS A 54 -0.37 -16.22 -3.98
C HIS A 54 0.15 -17.02 -2.78
N ALA A 55 0.13 -16.45 -1.57
CA ALA A 55 0.58 -17.15 -0.36
C ALA A 55 -0.36 -18.29 0.07
N ILE A 56 -1.64 -18.25 -0.32
CA ILE A 56 -2.60 -19.34 -0.06
C ILE A 56 -2.36 -20.48 -1.06
N THR A 57 -2.21 -20.16 -2.35
CA THR A 57 -2.02 -21.16 -3.41
C THR A 57 -0.64 -21.83 -3.38
N ALA A 58 0.40 -21.16 -2.88
CA ALA A 58 1.72 -21.77 -2.70
C ALA A 58 1.68 -22.94 -1.69
N ARG A 59 0.94 -22.79 -0.58
CA ARG A 59 0.79 -23.85 0.43
C ARG A 59 0.02 -25.07 -0.08
N GLU A 60 -0.98 -24.87 -0.93
CA GLU A 60 -1.76 -25.98 -1.49
C GLU A 60 -0.97 -26.80 -2.52
N LYS A 61 -0.11 -26.16 -3.32
CA LYS A 61 0.72 -26.85 -4.33
C LYS A 61 1.74 -27.80 -3.69
N ASP A 62 2.33 -27.42 -2.56
CA ASP A 62 3.31 -28.25 -1.86
C ASP A 62 2.67 -29.50 -1.24
N ILE A 63 1.45 -29.39 -0.72
CA ILE A 63 0.68 -30.51 -0.14
C ILE A 63 0.25 -31.51 -1.22
N LEU A 64 -0.24 -31.00 -2.37
CA LEU A 64 -0.67 -31.85 -3.49
C LEU A 64 0.50 -32.63 -4.10
N LYS A 65 1.67 -32.00 -4.21
CA LYS A 65 2.87 -32.65 -4.73
C LYS A 65 3.42 -33.72 -3.78
N ALA A 66 3.31 -33.50 -2.47
CA ALA A 66 3.66 -34.49 -1.45
C ALA A 66 2.70 -35.71 -1.44
N LEU A 67 1.39 -35.47 -1.59
CA LEU A 67 0.38 -36.54 -1.68
C LEU A 67 0.55 -37.39 -2.95
N GLN A 68 0.82 -36.77 -4.10
CA GLN A 68 1.08 -37.50 -5.35
C GLN A 68 2.37 -38.34 -5.27
N LEU A 69 3.43 -37.82 -4.65
CA LEU A 69 4.69 -38.56 -4.47
C LEU A 69 4.54 -39.76 -3.52
N SER A 70 3.65 -39.68 -2.53
CA SER A 70 3.32 -40.80 -1.65
C SER A 70 2.42 -41.85 -2.30
N ALA A 71 1.65 -41.49 -3.32
CA ALA A 71 0.77 -42.41 -4.06
C ALA A 71 1.47 -43.15 -5.20
N MET A 72 2.66 -42.71 -5.60
CA MET A 72 3.51 -43.35 -6.63
C MET A 72 4.60 -44.27 -6.04
N LYS A 73 4.65 -44.45 -4.71
CA LYS A 73 5.44 -45.47 -4.04
C LYS A 73 4.56 -46.68 -3.73
#